data_AF-A0A9N8Z8M0-F1
#
_entry.id   AF-A0A9N8Z8M0-F1
#
_cell.length_a   1.000
_cell.length_b   1.000
_cell.length_c   1.000
_cell.angle_alpha   90.00
_cell.angle_beta   90.00
_cell.angle_gamma   90.00
#
_symmetry.space_group_name_H-M   'P 1'
#
loop_
_entity.id
_entity.type
_entity.pdbx_description
1 polymer ?
#
loop_
_entity_poly.entity_id
_entity_poly.type
_entity_poly.pdbx_seq_one_letter_code
_entity_poly.pdbx_strand_id
1 'polypeptide(L)'
;MSKCIATKQSPKNNMQFSLRQYIRTEHEYTINNRNNRTDNKLNCRVTHAGQNLLHYPTNRTLSVFNVPFLRLRSRCALFTGTSTTIAFRRTYIRPHYYRPQAQSPVQKFRASLHRLDSRFSRLSPNRVIYTFIALNVLIFTLWRYAIYKARSQGDPRLYLFMVKNFMQSRANFEDGSWIWTALTSAFSHSDLGHLGVNMLVLWSLGTPTLQVLGLRRFLTVYFLSAITSSLGSLILTLSPGSRPSNKLSLPSAHPVSRAPLRTSHGASGSLMGISTVFALMFPWETLIVLFVPAPAIVVVAGYVAYDAYSAWKQSGGRIDSGAHLGGAVFGAGYYLLRLRPFFRM
;
A
#
# COMPACT_ATOMS: atom_id res chain seq x y z
N MET A 1 67.06 -13.55 -1.43
CA MET A 1 66.67 -12.57 -2.47
C MET A 1 65.17 -12.65 -2.70
N SER A 2 64.54 -11.49 -2.55
CA SER A 2 63.18 -11.08 -2.87
C SER A 2 62.59 -11.67 -4.15
N LYS A 3 61.27 -11.96 -4.18
CA LYS A 3 60.24 -11.13 -4.85
C LYS A 3 58.92 -11.90 -5.02
N CYS A 4 57.87 -11.37 -4.38
CA CYS A 4 56.50 -11.49 -4.85
C CYS A 4 56.35 -10.79 -6.21
N ILE A 5 55.66 -11.41 -7.15
CA ILE A 5 55.11 -10.75 -8.34
C ILE A 5 53.60 -10.92 -8.29
N ALA A 6 52.90 -9.80 -8.24
CA ALA A 6 51.45 -9.71 -8.33
C ALA A 6 51.02 -9.75 -9.79
N THR A 7 49.99 -10.54 -10.12
CA THR A 7 49.23 -10.39 -11.37
C THR A 7 47.83 -9.90 -11.06
N LYS A 8 47.52 -8.73 -11.63
CA LYS A 8 46.27 -7.98 -11.54
C LYS A 8 45.32 -8.52 -12.63
N GLN A 9 44.15 -9.03 -12.27
CA GLN A 9 43.05 -9.20 -13.21
C GLN A 9 41.75 -8.62 -12.64
N SER A 10 41.11 -7.82 -13.49
CA SER A 10 39.91 -7.00 -13.29
C SER A 10 38.66 -7.84 -13.00
N PRO A 11 37.76 -7.43 -12.09
CA PRO A 11 36.48 -8.10 -11.91
C PRO A 11 35.46 -7.57 -12.94
N LYS A 12 35.00 -8.47 -13.82
CA LYS A 12 33.80 -8.29 -14.64
C LYS A 12 32.56 -8.24 -13.74
N ASN A 13 31.70 -7.27 -14.02
CA ASN A 13 30.40 -7.04 -13.42
C ASN A 13 29.51 -8.29 -13.44
N ASN A 14 29.10 -8.75 -12.27
CA ASN A 14 27.88 -9.54 -12.05
C ASN A 14 27.22 -9.03 -10.77
N MET A 15 26.24 -8.14 -10.94
CA MET A 15 25.47 -7.53 -9.87
C MET A 15 24.38 -8.52 -9.43
N GLN A 16 24.66 -9.36 -8.44
CA GLN A 16 23.64 -10.10 -7.69
C GLN A 16 23.22 -9.27 -6.46
N PHE A 17 21.93 -8.93 -6.39
CA PHE A 17 21.31 -8.26 -5.26
C PHE A 17 21.31 -9.19 -4.03
N SER A 18 22.16 -8.89 -3.05
CA SER A 18 22.18 -9.53 -1.74
C SER A 18 21.31 -8.74 -0.76
N LEU A 19 20.23 -9.37 -0.27
CA LEU A 19 19.46 -8.92 0.90
C LEU A 19 20.41 -8.71 2.10
N ARG A 20 20.59 -7.47 2.55
CA ARG A 20 21.14 -7.20 3.88
C ARG A 20 20.04 -7.41 4.92
N GLN A 21 20.00 -8.60 5.51
CA GLN A 21 19.34 -8.81 6.80
C GLN A 21 20.18 -8.13 7.88
N TYR A 22 19.66 -7.04 8.43
CA TYR A 22 20.20 -6.42 9.63
C TYR A 22 19.63 -7.18 10.83
N ILE A 23 20.38 -8.18 11.33
CA ILE A 23 20.04 -8.86 12.59
C ILE A 23 20.35 -7.88 13.72
N ARG A 24 19.32 -7.21 14.23
CA ARG A 24 19.36 -6.47 15.50
C ARG A 24 19.04 -7.48 16.60
N THR A 25 20.07 -8.01 17.26
CA THR A 25 19.89 -8.75 18.52
C THR A 25 19.51 -7.76 19.61
N GLU A 26 18.23 -7.66 19.93
CA GLU A 26 17.77 -7.00 21.15
C GLU A 26 17.91 -7.98 22.31
N HIS A 27 18.84 -7.71 23.23
CA HIS A 27 18.92 -8.41 24.50
C HIS A 27 17.91 -7.80 25.48
N GLU A 28 16.86 -8.56 25.80
CA GLU A 28 15.84 -8.19 26.77
C GLU A 28 16.39 -8.48 28.19
N TYR A 29 16.72 -7.42 28.94
CA TYR A 29 17.13 -7.54 30.34
C TYR A 29 15.90 -7.38 31.25
N THR A 30 15.34 -8.47 31.72
CA THR A 30 14.34 -8.46 32.80
C THR A 30 15.01 -8.29 34.16
N ILE A 31 14.90 -7.10 34.76
CA ILE A 31 15.27 -6.85 36.16
C ILE A 31 14.05 -7.12 37.04
N ASN A 32 14.05 -8.26 37.74
CA ASN A 32 13.03 -8.56 38.76
C ASN A 32 13.42 -7.90 40.09
N ASN A 33 12.70 -6.85 40.49
CA ASN A 33 12.92 -6.16 41.75
C ASN A 33 12.03 -6.78 42.84
N ARG A 34 12.54 -7.75 43.61
CA ARG A 34 11.90 -8.16 44.86
C ARG A 34 12.45 -7.30 46.00
N ASN A 35 11.63 -6.36 46.45
CA ASN A 35 11.84 -5.64 47.70
C ASN A 35 11.78 -6.63 48.86
N ASN A 36 12.92 -6.91 49.48
CA ASN A 36 12.96 -7.25 50.90
C ASN A 36 14.07 -6.42 51.56
N ARG A 37 13.66 -5.64 52.55
CA ARG A 37 14.55 -4.93 53.48
C ARG A 37 15.47 -5.96 54.15
N THR A 38 16.68 -5.50 54.48
CA THR A 38 17.78 -6.18 55.20
C THR A 38 18.49 -7.29 54.43
N ASP A 39 19.47 -6.89 53.59
CA ASP A 39 20.87 -7.36 53.66
C ASP A 39 21.69 -6.90 52.44
N ASN A 40 22.75 -6.14 52.69
CA ASN A 40 23.69 -5.69 51.67
C ASN A 40 24.65 -6.83 51.26
N LYS A 41 24.21 -7.74 50.38
CA LYS A 41 25.10 -8.58 49.55
C LYS A 41 24.47 -8.80 48.16
N LEU A 42 25.03 -8.16 47.14
CA LEU A 42 24.75 -8.48 45.74
C LEU A 42 25.44 -9.81 45.39
N ASN A 43 24.71 -10.93 45.49
CA ASN A 43 25.13 -12.20 44.91
C ASN A 43 24.67 -12.25 43.45
N CYS A 44 25.59 -11.98 42.51
CA CYS A 44 25.36 -12.24 41.09
C CYS A 44 25.52 -13.74 40.82
N ARG A 45 24.40 -14.46 40.70
CA ARG A 45 24.38 -15.86 40.24
C ARG A 45 24.03 -15.87 38.75
N VAL A 46 25.01 -16.12 37.89
CA VAL A 46 24.79 -16.39 36.46
C VAL A 46 24.13 -17.76 36.36
N THR A 47 22.88 -17.81 35.89
CA THR A 47 22.20 -19.06 35.56
C THR A 47 22.37 -19.32 34.07
N HIS A 48 23.22 -20.29 33.70
CA HIS A 48 23.26 -20.84 32.36
C HIS A 48 22.07 -21.80 32.21
N ALA A 49 21.07 -21.42 31.43
CA ALA A 49 19.98 -22.32 31.06
C ALA A 49 20.43 -23.23 29.90
N GLY A 50 20.67 -24.49 30.25
CA GLY A 50 20.47 -25.73 29.47
C GLY A 50 20.66 -25.70 27.96
N GLN A 51 21.80 -26.26 27.52
CA GLN A 51 21.98 -26.84 26.19
C GLN A 51 21.21 -28.16 26.09
N ASN A 52 20.27 -28.28 25.15
CA ASN A 52 19.91 -29.60 24.60
C ASN A 52 20.96 -29.97 23.54
N LEU A 53 21.79 -30.94 23.90
CA LEU A 53 22.81 -31.56 23.06
C LEU A 53 22.15 -32.39 21.95
N LEU A 54 22.35 -32.00 20.69
CA LEU A 54 22.28 -32.91 19.55
C LEU A 54 23.71 -33.12 19.03
N HIS A 55 24.16 -34.37 19.14
CA HIS A 55 25.42 -34.87 18.61
C HIS A 55 25.37 -34.94 17.08
N TYR A 56 26.35 -34.36 16.40
CA TYR A 56 26.85 -34.83 15.10
C TYR A 56 28.33 -34.46 14.97
N PRO A 57 29.23 -35.40 14.62
CA PRO A 57 30.65 -35.12 14.42
C PRO A 57 30.92 -34.73 12.97
N THR A 58 31.84 -33.80 12.73
CA THR A 58 33.05 -33.99 11.87
C THR A 58 33.74 -32.67 11.52
N ASN A 59 35.04 -32.66 11.81
CA ASN A 59 36.16 -31.97 11.17
C ASN A 59 35.87 -30.85 10.16
N ARG A 60 36.20 -29.60 10.54
CA ARG A 60 37.15 -28.74 9.80
C ARG A 60 37.47 -27.47 10.60
N THR A 61 38.77 -27.20 10.70
CA THR A 61 39.41 -26.02 11.27
C THR A 61 38.90 -24.72 10.65
N LEU A 62 38.39 -23.81 11.48
CA LEU A 62 38.13 -22.42 11.10
C LEU A 62 39.00 -21.49 11.95
N SER A 63 40.03 -20.99 11.29
CA SER A 63 40.91 -19.90 11.71
C SER A 63 40.09 -18.68 12.12
N VAL A 64 40.15 -18.32 13.40
CA VAL A 64 39.62 -17.04 13.91
C VAL A 64 40.61 -15.94 13.51
N PHE A 65 40.17 -15.06 12.63
CA PHE A 65 40.86 -13.81 12.32
C PHE A 65 40.84 -12.91 13.55
N ASN A 66 42.05 -12.59 14.05
CA ASN A 66 42.30 -11.58 15.08
C ASN A 66 41.83 -10.19 14.62
N VAL A 67 41.03 -9.52 15.45
CA VAL A 67 40.78 -8.08 15.37
C VAL A 67 41.70 -7.40 16.39
N PRO A 68 42.44 -6.33 16.05
CA PRO A 68 43.54 -5.85 16.89
C PRO A 68 43.04 -5.20 18.18
N PHE A 69 43.49 -5.73 19.32
CA PHE A 69 43.45 -5.08 20.63
C PHE A 69 44.31 -3.81 20.61
N LEU A 70 43.74 -2.67 21.05
CA LEU A 70 44.53 -1.52 21.48
C LEU A 70 45.43 -1.93 22.65
N ARG A 71 46.75 -2.01 22.40
CA ARG A 71 47.77 -2.19 23.44
C ARG A 71 47.95 -0.89 24.22
N LEU A 72 47.36 -0.81 25.41
CA LEU A 72 47.84 0.12 26.44
C LEU A 72 49.16 -0.41 26.99
N ARG A 73 50.27 0.31 26.73
CA ARG A 73 51.59 0.06 27.32
C ARG A 73 51.54 0.39 28.82
N SER A 74 51.57 -0.62 29.67
CA SER A 74 51.81 -0.45 31.10
C SER A 74 53.31 -0.20 31.32
N ARG A 75 53.71 1.03 31.65
CA ARG A 75 55.01 1.29 32.30
C ARG A 75 54.83 1.01 33.78
N CYS A 76 55.46 -0.06 34.28
CA CYS A 76 55.63 -0.26 35.72
C CYS A 76 56.61 0.81 36.24
N ALA A 77 56.10 1.77 37.00
CA ALA A 77 56.91 2.59 37.88
C ALA A 77 56.70 2.06 39.31
N LEU A 78 57.79 1.56 39.92
CA LEU A 78 57.83 1.33 41.37
C LEU A 78 57.70 2.69 42.05
N PHE A 79 56.64 2.89 42.84
CA PHE A 79 56.51 4.02 43.73
C PHE A 79 56.45 3.51 45.17
N THR A 80 57.52 3.79 45.90
CA THR A 80 57.64 3.58 47.34
C THR A 80 56.82 4.63 48.10
N GLY A 81 56.01 4.18 49.05
CA GLY A 81 55.59 4.94 50.24
C GLY A 81 54.73 6.18 50.04
N THR A 82 53.44 6.06 50.32
CA THR A 82 52.64 6.89 51.27
C THR A 82 51.16 6.57 51.07
N SER A 83 50.46 6.25 52.16
CA SER A 83 49.03 5.94 52.17
C SER A 83 48.21 7.10 51.61
N THR A 84 47.65 6.94 50.42
CA THR A 84 46.60 7.82 49.90
C THR A 84 45.28 7.07 49.94
N THR A 85 44.41 7.46 50.86
CA THR A 85 43.05 6.94 50.95
C THR A 85 42.27 7.43 49.74
N ILE A 86 42.04 6.56 48.74
CA ILE A 86 41.20 6.89 47.59
C ILE A 86 39.75 6.90 48.06
N ALA A 87 39.21 8.10 48.30
CA ALA A 87 37.79 8.28 48.56
C ALA A 87 37.00 8.08 47.26
N PHE A 88 36.40 6.90 47.09
CA PHE A 88 35.41 6.68 46.03
C PHE A 88 34.15 7.49 46.33
N ARG A 89 34.01 8.66 45.71
CA ARG A 89 32.75 9.39 45.70
C ARG A 89 31.77 8.62 44.82
N ARG A 90 30.84 7.86 45.44
CA ARG A 90 29.69 7.29 44.71
C ARG A 90 28.83 8.44 44.19
N THR A 91 28.95 8.77 42.91
CA THR A 91 27.96 9.59 42.20
C THR A 91 26.69 8.76 42.06
N TYR A 92 25.72 9.03 42.94
CA TYR A 92 24.35 8.56 42.73
C TYR A 92 23.77 9.33 41.54
N ILE A 93 23.71 8.68 40.37
CA ILE A 93 22.89 9.16 39.26
C ILE A 93 21.43 9.04 39.72
N ARG A 94 20.76 10.17 39.97
CA ARG A 94 19.33 10.17 40.27
C ARG A 94 18.59 9.57 39.06
N PRO A 95 17.72 8.57 39.23
CA PRO A 95 16.87 8.13 38.14
C PRO A 95 16.00 9.32 37.74
N HIS A 96 16.21 9.85 36.54
CA HIS A 96 15.29 10.80 35.97
C HIS A 96 13.97 10.07 35.75
N TYR A 97 12.99 10.37 36.61
CA TYR A 97 11.62 9.94 36.39
C TYR A 97 11.14 10.57 35.08
N TYR A 98 11.03 9.77 34.03
CA TYR A 98 10.44 10.18 32.78
C TYR A 98 8.96 10.44 33.03
N ARG A 99 8.58 11.71 33.22
CA ARG A 99 7.17 12.10 33.31
C ARG A 99 6.58 11.90 31.91
N PRO A 100 5.58 11.02 31.71
CA PRO A 100 4.98 10.85 30.39
C PRO A 100 4.40 12.19 29.97
N GLN A 101 4.96 12.81 28.93
CA GLN A 101 4.35 13.99 28.34
C GLN A 101 2.95 13.59 27.86
N ALA A 102 1.95 14.38 28.25
CA ALA A 102 0.60 14.22 27.74
C ALA A 102 0.65 14.31 26.22
N GLN A 103 0.28 13.22 25.54
CA GLN A 103 0.31 13.17 24.08
C GLN A 103 -0.63 14.23 23.50
N SER A 104 -0.12 15.05 22.59
CA SER A 104 -0.95 16.00 21.84
C SER A 104 -2.05 15.27 21.07
N PRO A 105 -3.17 15.94 20.75
CA PRO A 105 -4.24 15.36 19.91
C PRO A 105 -3.70 14.75 18.60
N VAL A 106 -2.71 15.41 17.98
CA VAL A 106 -2.04 14.94 16.75
C VAL A 106 -1.25 13.65 16.99
N GLN A 107 -0.54 13.54 18.11
CA GLN A 107 0.19 12.32 18.47
C GLN A 107 -0.77 11.15 18.75
N LYS A 108 -1.89 11.40 19.44
CA LYS A 108 -2.94 10.38 19.67
C LYS A 108 -3.57 9.91 18.36
N PHE A 109 -3.82 10.83 17.43
CA PHE A 109 -4.31 10.51 16.09
C PHE A 109 -3.31 9.67 15.30
N ARG A 110 -2.03 10.08 15.24
CA ARG A 110 -0.96 9.30 14.60
C ARG A 110 -0.80 7.92 15.20
N ALA A 111 -0.83 7.80 16.52
CA ALA A 111 -0.76 6.50 17.21
C ALA A 111 -1.96 5.61 16.85
N SER A 112 -3.15 6.18 16.72
CA SER A 112 -4.35 5.46 16.29
C SER A 112 -4.24 5.00 14.85
N LEU A 113 -3.75 5.85 13.93
CA LEU A 113 -3.44 5.45 12.56
C LEU A 113 -2.42 4.30 12.54
N HIS A 114 -1.34 4.40 13.32
CA HIS A 114 -0.30 3.37 13.39
C HIS A 114 -0.82 2.03 13.92
N ARG A 115 -1.73 2.04 14.90
CA ARG A 115 -2.42 0.83 15.37
C ARG A 115 -3.33 0.21 14.32
N LEU A 116 -4.01 1.03 13.50
CA LEU A 116 -4.77 0.53 12.36
C LEU A 116 -3.82 -0.09 11.33
N ASP A 117 -2.68 0.54 11.05
CA ASP A 117 -1.66 -0.04 10.15
C ASP A 117 -1.26 -1.44 10.56
N SER A 118 -0.92 -1.62 11.83
CA SER A 118 -0.35 -2.87 12.32
C SER A 118 -1.37 -4.01 12.35
N ARG A 119 -2.67 -3.69 12.40
CA ARG A 119 -3.75 -4.66 12.19
C ARG A 119 -3.90 -5.01 10.72
N PHE A 120 -3.88 -4.00 9.86
CA PHE A 120 -4.12 -4.14 8.43
C PHE A 120 -2.95 -4.72 7.64
N SER A 121 -1.71 -4.50 8.11
CA SER A 121 -0.50 -5.06 7.52
C SER A 121 -0.40 -6.58 7.68
N ARG A 122 -1.22 -7.18 8.54
CA ARG A 122 -1.34 -8.64 8.71
C ARG A 122 -2.29 -9.30 7.70
N LEU A 123 -3.05 -8.51 6.95
CA LEU A 123 -3.94 -9.06 5.93
C LEU A 123 -3.11 -9.50 4.72
N SER A 124 -3.26 -10.77 4.34
CA SER A 124 -2.70 -11.26 3.09
C SER A 124 -3.29 -10.50 1.91
N PRO A 125 -2.50 -10.06 0.91
CA PRO A 125 -2.97 -9.33 -0.26
C PRO A 125 -4.20 -9.97 -0.94
N ASN A 126 -4.19 -11.29 -1.09
CA ASN A 126 -5.29 -12.03 -1.70
C ASN A 126 -6.62 -11.84 -0.95
N ARG A 127 -6.61 -11.80 0.40
CA ARG A 127 -7.83 -11.56 1.18
C ARG A 127 -8.41 -10.18 0.88
N VAL A 128 -7.56 -9.16 0.74
CA VAL A 128 -8.02 -7.79 0.42
C VAL A 128 -8.65 -7.76 -0.96
N ILE A 129 -7.97 -8.34 -1.97
CA ILE A 129 -8.46 -8.41 -3.34
C ILE A 129 -9.78 -9.18 -3.42
N TYR A 130 -9.88 -10.34 -2.77
CA TYR A 130 -11.12 -11.12 -2.72
C TYR A 130 -12.24 -10.41 -1.99
N THR A 131 -11.96 -9.65 -0.93
CA THR A 131 -12.96 -8.78 -0.29
C THR A 131 -13.49 -7.74 -1.26
N PHE A 132 -12.61 -7.08 -2.04
CA PHE A 132 -13.04 -6.10 -3.03
C PHE A 132 -13.89 -6.75 -4.13
N ILE A 133 -13.48 -7.93 -4.62
CA ILE A 133 -14.26 -8.69 -5.61
C ILE A 133 -15.63 -9.07 -5.03
N ALA A 134 -15.68 -9.61 -3.81
CA ALA A 134 -16.93 -10.01 -3.16
C ALA A 134 -17.89 -8.81 -2.96
N LEU A 135 -17.37 -7.64 -2.57
CA LEU A 135 -18.17 -6.42 -2.44
C LEU A 135 -18.76 -5.96 -3.78
N ASN A 136 -17.96 -5.98 -4.86
CA ASN A 136 -18.44 -5.65 -6.20
C ASN A 136 -19.51 -6.66 -6.68
N VAL A 137 -19.30 -7.96 -6.45
CA VAL A 137 -20.28 -9.00 -6.78
C VAL A 137 -21.58 -8.80 -5.99
N LEU A 138 -21.50 -8.50 -4.70
CA LEU A 138 -22.67 -8.21 -3.87
C LEU A 138 -23.48 -7.03 -4.43
N ILE A 139 -22.83 -5.90 -4.72
CA ILE A 139 -23.49 -4.72 -5.27
C ILE A 139 -24.06 -5.01 -6.67
N PHE A 140 -23.35 -5.79 -7.49
CA PHE A 140 -23.86 -6.26 -8.77
C PHE A 140 -25.13 -7.10 -8.61
N THR A 141 -25.17 -8.05 -7.67
CA THR A 141 -26.38 -8.84 -7.42
C THR A 141 -27.56 -7.96 -6.97
N LEU A 142 -27.30 -6.93 -6.17
CA LEU A 142 -28.30 -5.94 -5.79
C LEU A 142 -28.81 -5.15 -7.01
N TRP A 143 -27.93 -4.78 -7.94
CA TRP A 143 -28.33 -4.20 -9.23
C TRP A 143 -29.22 -5.14 -10.04
N ARG A 144 -28.86 -6.42 -10.15
CA ARG A 144 -29.66 -7.42 -10.87
C ARG A 144 -31.05 -7.56 -10.27
N TYR A 145 -31.13 -7.59 -8.94
CA TYR A 145 -32.40 -7.66 -8.22
C TYR A 145 -33.23 -6.37 -8.41
N ALA A 146 -32.61 -5.19 -8.34
CA ALA A 146 -33.27 -3.91 -8.58
C ALA A 146 -33.87 -3.81 -9.99
N ILE A 147 -33.12 -4.25 -11.00
CA ILE A 147 -33.58 -4.29 -12.40
C ILE A 147 -34.72 -5.31 -12.56
N TYR A 148 -34.60 -6.48 -11.95
CA TYR A 148 -35.66 -7.50 -11.96
C TYR A 148 -36.96 -6.96 -11.35
N LYS A 149 -36.88 -6.30 -10.19
CA LYS A 149 -38.04 -5.70 -9.51
C LYS A 149 -38.71 -4.63 -10.37
N ALA A 150 -37.92 -3.74 -10.96
CA ALA A 150 -38.41 -2.67 -11.82
C ALA A 150 -39.08 -3.20 -13.10
N ARG A 151 -38.54 -4.26 -13.72
CA ARG A 151 -39.05 -4.80 -14.99
C ARG A 151 -40.21 -5.77 -14.82
N SER A 152 -40.12 -6.67 -13.84
CA SER A 152 -41.06 -7.78 -13.68
C SER A 152 -42.21 -7.44 -12.74
N GLN A 153 -41.98 -6.57 -11.75
CA GLN A 153 -42.98 -6.19 -10.75
C GLN A 153 -43.45 -4.73 -10.89
N GLY A 154 -42.85 -3.95 -11.79
CA GLY A 154 -43.20 -2.54 -11.99
C GLY A 154 -42.83 -1.62 -10.82
N ASP A 155 -42.02 -2.06 -9.84
CA ASP A 155 -41.56 -1.22 -8.72
C ASP A 155 -40.13 -0.68 -8.96
N PRO A 156 -39.97 0.59 -9.36
CA PRO A 156 -38.67 1.17 -9.67
C PRO A 156 -37.93 1.69 -8.43
N ARG A 157 -38.51 1.65 -7.22
CA ARG A 157 -37.94 2.33 -6.04
C ARG A 157 -36.51 1.90 -5.74
N LEU A 158 -36.25 0.60 -5.77
CA LEU A 158 -34.92 0.06 -5.52
C LEU A 158 -33.94 0.42 -6.65
N TYR A 159 -34.40 0.41 -7.91
CA TYR A 159 -33.59 0.83 -9.04
C TYR A 159 -33.18 2.30 -8.94
N LEU A 160 -34.13 3.19 -8.62
CA LEU A 160 -33.86 4.61 -8.43
C LEU A 160 -32.93 4.87 -7.23
N PHE A 161 -33.08 4.09 -6.16
CA PHE A 161 -32.15 4.12 -5.03
C PHE A 161 -30.72 3.76 -5.46
N MET A 162 -30.56 2.71 -6.27
CA MET A 162 -29.25 2.30 -6.80
C MET A 162 -28.65 3.37 -7.72
N VAL A 163 -29.45 3.95 -8.62
CA VAL A 163 -29.00 5.05 -9.50
C VAL A 163 -28.55 6.25 -8.67
N LYS A 164 -29.30 6.64 -7.64
CA LYS A 164 -28.97 7.80 -6.81
C LYS A 164 -27.71 7.57 -5.96
N ASN A 165 -27.50 6.37 -5.44
CA ASN A 165 -26.49 6.13 -4.41
C ASN A 165 -25.27 5.31 -4.87
N PHE A 166 -25.34 4.65 -6.02
CA PHE A 166 -24.26 3.78 -6.55
C PHE A 166 -23.85 4.18 -7.96
N MET A 167 -24.36 5.28 -8.50
CA MET A 167 -23.86 5.90 -9.73
C MET A 167 -23.51 7.34 -9.43
N GLN A 168 -22.49 7.84 -10.09
CA GLN A 168 -22.15 9.24 -10.07
C GLN A 168 -22.81 9.90 -11.27
N SER A 169 -23.47 11.03 -11.07
CA SER A 169 -24.02 11.88 -12.14
C SER A 169 -23.89 13.36 -11.77
N ARG A 170 -24.16 14.24 -12.73
CA ARG A 170 -24.24 15.69 -12.48
C ARG A 170 -25.23 16.03 -11.37
N ALA A 171 -26.37 15.35 -11.32
CA ALA A 171 -27.38 15.55 -10.28
C ALA A 171 -26.82 15.27 -8.87
N ASN A 172 -25.90 14.30 -8.74
CA ASN A 172 -25.26 14.00 -7.46
C ASN A 172 -24.32 15.13 -7.01
N PHE A 173 -23.70 15.85 -7.95
CA PHE A 173 -22.90 17.02 -7.62
C PHE A 173 -23.76 18.20 -7.20
N GLU A 174 -24.92 18.38 -7.82
CA GLU A 174 -25.87 19.45 -7.52
C GLU A 174 -26.59 19.23 -6.17
N ASP A 175 -26.95 18.00 -5.82
CA ASP A 175 -27.64 17.68 -4.56
C ASP A 175 -26.70 17.34 -3.38
N GLY A 176 -25.38 17.38 -3.61
CA GLY A 176 -24.35 17.09 -2.60
C GLY A 176 -24.07 15.61 -2.35
N SER A 177 -24.81 14.68 -2.96
CA SER A 177 -24.59 13.23 -2.81
C SER A 177 -23.31 12.69 -3.47
N TRP A 178 -22.60 13.53 -4.23
CA TRP A 178 -21.30 13.22 -4.84
C TRP A 178 -20.25 12.71 -3.82
N ILE A 179 -20.36 13.13 -2.56
CA ILE A 179 -19.39 12.80 -1.50
C ILE A 179 -19.29 11.29 -1.28
N TRP A 180 -20.42 10.61 -1.13
CA TRP A 180 -20.42 9.15 -0.97
C TRP A 180 -20.48 8.43 -2.30
N THR A 181 -21.17 8.99 -3.30
CA THR A 181 -21.29 8.36 -4.62
C THR A 181 -19.96 8.25 -5.35
N ALA A 182 -19.00 9.13 -5.07
CA ALA A 182 -17.62 8.99 -5.57
C ALA A 182 -16.95 7.69 -5.09
N LEU A 183 -17.34 7.15 -3.93
CA LEU A 183 -16.79 5.92 -3.38
C LEU A 183 -17.64 4.70 -3.74
N THR A 184 -18.96 4.80 -3.58
CA THR A 184 -19.87 3.67 -3.86
C THR A 184 -19.94 3.33 -5.35
N SER A 185 -19.81 4.32 -6.23
CA SER A 185 -19.72 4.09 -7.68
C SER A 185 -18.52 3.24 -8.07
N ALA A 186 -17.41 3.32 -7.32
CA ALA A 186 -16.21 2.49 -7.55
C ALA A 186 -16.42 1.00 -7.22
N PHE A 187 -17.57 0.62 -6.65
CA PHE A 187 -17.96 -0.77 -6.42
C PHE A 187 -19.24 -1.18 -7.17
N SER A 188 -19.66 -0.39 -8.17
CA SER A 188 -20.98 -0.49 -8.77
C SER A 188 -20.93 -0.91 -10.24
N HIS A 189 -21.45 -2.09 -10.52
CA HIS A 189 -21.56 -2.64 -11.88
C HIS A 189 -23.00 -3.11 -12.14
N SER A 190 -23.56 -2.73 -13.28
CA SER A 190 -24.89 -3.17 -13.73
C SER A 190 -24.84 -4.21 -14.86
N ASP A 191 -23.69 -4.31 -15.52
CA ASP A 191 -23.40 -5.21 -16.64
C ASP A 191 -22.36 -6.27 -16.26
N LEU A 192 -22.59 -7.51 -16.69
CA LEU A 192 -21.76 -8.67 -16.32
C LEU A 192 -20.37 -8.60 -16.97
N GLY A 193 -20.29 -8.19 -18.24
CA GLY A 193 -19.02 -8.04 -18.94
C GLY A 193 -18.15 -6.96 -18.29
N HIS A 194 -18.75 -5.82 -17.97
CA HIS A 194 -18.06 -4.74 -17.26
C HIS A 194 -17.57 -5.17 -15.87
N LEU A 195 -18.36 -5.92 -15.10
CA LEU A 195 -17.91 -6.51 -13.84
C LEU A 195 -16.73 -7.46 -14.06
N GLY A 196 -16.87 -8.42 -14.99
CA GLY A 196 -15.87 -9.45 -15.25
C GLY A 196 -14.50 -8.89 -15.60
N VAL A 197 -14.44 -7.93 -16.53
CA VAL A 197 -13.18 -7.28 -16.92
C VAL A 197 -12.56 -6.51 -15.75
N ASN A 198 -13.34 -5.77 -14.96
CA ASN A 198 -12.81 -5.06 -13.80
C ASN A 198 -12.28 -6.02 -12.73
N MET A 199 -12.98 -7.11 -12.45
CA MET A 199 -12.50 -8.08 -11.44
C MET A 199 -11.25 -8.80 -11.93
N LEU A 200 -11.13 -9.07 -13.24
CA LEU A 200 -9.91 -9.60 -13.85
C LEU A 200 -8.73 -8.65 -13.66
N VAL A 201 -8.90 -7.36 -13.99
CA VAL A 201 -7.86 -6.33 -13.81
C VAL A 201 -7.50 -6.13 -12.34
N LEU A 202 -8.51 -6.07 -11.45
CA LEU A 202 -8.29 -5.96 -10.02
C LEU A 202 -7.48 -7.15 -9.48
N TRP A 203 -7.77 -8.36 -9.95
CA TRP A 203 -7.03 -9.54 -9.53
C TRP A 203 -5.62 -9.60 -10.13
N SER A 204 -5.47 -9.36 -11.43
CA SER A 204 -4.19 -9.51 -12.14
C SER A 204 -3.19 -8.39 -11.83
N LEU A 205 -3.63 -7.13 -11.79
CA LEU A 205 -2.78 -5.97 -11.52
C LEU A 205 -2.88 -5.49 -10.08
N GLY A 206 -4.05 -5.61 -9.46
CA GLY A 206 -4.23 -5.16 -8.08
C GLY A 206 -3.46 -6.00 -7.07
N THR A 207 -3.37 -7.32 -7.25
CA THR A 207 -2.61 -8.22 -6.37
C THR A 207 -1.12 -7.86 -6.30
N PRO A 208 -0.35 -7.81 -7.41
CA PRO A 208 1.07 -7.45 -7.36
C PRO A 208 1.27 -6.00 -6.91
N THR A 209 0.39 -5.08 -7.31
CA THR A 209 0.47 -3.69 -6.85
C THR A 209 0.29 -3.59 -5.33
N LEU A 210 -0.68 -4.32 -4.76
CA LEU A 210 -0.92 -4.37 -3.32
C LEU A 210 0.26 -5.02 -2.57
N GLN A 211 0.87 -6.05 -3.13
CA GLN A 211 2.05 -6.70 -2.54
C GLN A 211 3.23 -5.72 -2.40
N VAL A 212 3.47 -4.88 -3.39
CA VAL A 212 4.60 -3.94 -3.40
C VAL A 212 4.29 -2.67 -2.62
N LEU A 213 3.07 -2.13 -2.74
CA LEU A 213 2.67 -0.90 -2.08
C LEU A 213 2.29 -1.08 -0.60
N GLY A 214 1.83 -2.28 -0.23
CA GLY A 214 1.14 -2.52 1.03
C GLY A 214 -0.26 -1.89 1.05
N LEU A 215 -1.06 -2.28 2.05
CA LEU A 215 -2.49 -1.95 2.08
C LEU A 215 -2.77 -0.44 2.06
N ARG A 216 -2.08 0.33 2.90
CA ARG A 216 -2.35 1.77 3.02
C ARG A 216 -2.21 2.53 1.70
N ARG A 217 -1.11 2.30 0.99
CA ARG A 217 -0.81 2.98 -0.28
C ARG A 217 -1.72 2.47 -1.37
N PHE A 218 -2.01 1.17 -1.42
CA PHE A 218 -2.99 0.60 -2.33
C PHE A 218 -4.38 1.24 -2.15
N LEU A 219 -4.89 1.32 -0.92
CA LEU A 219 -6.18 1.96 -0.63
C LEU A 219 -6.16 3.45 -0.97
N THR A 220 -5.04 4.14 -0.72
CA THR A 220 -4.86 5.54 -1.11
C THR A 220 -5.01 5.70 -2.61
N VAL A 221 -4.32 4.87 -3.40
CA VAL A 221 -4.44 4.90 -4.86
C VAL A 221 -5.85 4.55 -5.29
N TYR A 222 -6.45 3.48 -4.77
CA TYR A 222 -7.78 3.04 -5.16
C TYR A 222 -8.86 4.12 -4.92
N PHE A 223 -8.95 4.66 -3.71
CA PHE A 223 -10.03 5.58 -3.33
C PHE A 223 -9.81 7.00 -3.83
N LEU A 224 -8.57 7.52 -3.85
CA LEU A 224 -8.34 8.84 -4.41
C LEU A 224 -8.44 8.83 -5.94
N SER A 225 -8.13 7.70 -6.59
CA SER A 225 -8.45 7.51 -8.01
C SER A 225 -9.96 7.49 -8.23
N ALA A 226 -10.77 6.91 -7.35
CA ALA A 226 -12.24 6.97 -7.45
C ALA A 226 -12.78 8.40 -7.43
N ILE A 227 -12.26 9.22 -6.50
CA ILE A 227 -12.65 10.63 -6.36
C ILE A 227 -12.23 11.44 -7.60
N THR A 228 -10.96 11.32 -8.02
CA THR A 228 -10.45 12.03 -9.21
C THR A 228 -11.11 11.56 -10.50
N SER A 229 -11.50 10.28 -10.59
CA SER A 229 -12.31 9.76 -11.68
C SER A 229 -13.71 10.40 -11.70
N SER A 230 -14.34 10.54 -10.54
CA SER A 230 -15.64 11.21 -10.42
C SER A 230 -15.58 12.67 -10.87
N LEU A 231 -14.49 13.37 -10.52
CA LEU A 231 -14.22 14.73 -11.01
C LEU A 231 -13.94 14.76 -12.52
N GLY A 232 -13.15 13.82 -13.04
CA GLY A 232 -12.86 13.72 -14.48
C GLY A 232 -14.11 13.48 -15.32
N SER A 233 -15.01 12.60 -14.86
CA SER A 233 -16.34 12.40 -15.45
C SER A 233 -17.17 13.69 -15.46
N LEU A 234 -17.19 14.42 -14.35
CA LEU A 234 -17.90 15.69 -14.25
C LEU A 234 -17.35 16.73 -15.23
N ILE A 235 -16.03 16.93 -15.26
CA ILE A 235 -15.37 17.88 -16.16
C ILE A 235 -15.72 17.57 -17.60
N LEU A 236 -15.67 16.30 -17.99
CA LEU A 236 -16.04 15.89 -19.34
C LEU A 236 -17.53 16.13 -19.59
N THR A 237 -18.40 15.87 -18.62
CA THR A 237 -19.85 16.11 -18.74
C THR A 237 -20.20 17.60 -18.89
N LEU A 238 -19.39 18.49 -18.29
CA LEU A 238 -19.56 19.95 -18.38
C LEU A 238 -18.93 20.54 -19.65
N SER A 239 -18.15 19.76 -20.41
CA SER A 239 -17.45 20.26 -21.59
C SER A 239 -18.41 20.58 -22.74
N PRO A 240 -18.23 21.70 -23.48
CA PRO A 240 -19.10 22.06 -24.60
C PRO A 240 -19.12 20.98 -25.69
N GLY A 241 -20.32 20.64 -26.17
CA GLY A 241 -20.54 19.60 -27.19
C GLY A 241 -20.83 18.20 -26.63
N SER A 242 -20.78 18.03 -25.29
CA SER A 242 -20.82 16.71 -24.66
C SER A 242 -22.09 15.95 -24.99
N ARG A 243 -21.94 14.89 -25.78
CA ARG A 243 -23.05 13.98 -26.07
C ARG A 243 -23.32 13.11 -24.83
N PRO A 244 -24.58 12.96 -24.41
CA PRO A 244 -24.91 12.10 -23.28
C PRO A 244 -24.62 10.63 -23.63
N SER A 245 -23.60 10.05 -22.99
CA SER A 245 -23.11 8.70 -23.33
C SER A 245 -23.90 7.57 -22.69
N ASN A 246 -24.70 7.85 -21.66
CA ASN A 246 -25.42 6.82 -20.92
C ASN A 246 -26.92 7.05 -21.05
N LYS A 247 -27.55 6.31 -21.95
CA LYS A 247 -29.00 6.14 -21.88
C LYS A 247 -29.29 5.37 -20.61
N LEU A 248 -29.79 6.06 -19.58
CA LEU A 248 -30.44 5.42 -18.45
C LEU A 248 -31.55 4.54 -19.04
N SER A 249 -31.31 3.23 -19.09
CA SER A 249 -32.24 2.28 -19.71
C SER A 249 -33.37 1.99 -18.74
N LEU A 250 -34.20 3.00 -18.47
CA LEU A 250 -35.44 2.83 -17.74
C LEU A 250 -36.43 2.05 -18.64
N PRO A 251 -37.17 1.07 -18.09
CA PRO A 251 -38.31 0.48 -18.79
C PRO A 251 -39.28 1.60 -19.18
N SER A 252 -39.73 1.59 -20.44
CA SER A 252 -40.39 2.67 -21.19
C SER A 252 -41.72 3.23 -20.63
N ALA A 253 -42.03 3.06 -19.34
CA ALA A 253 -43.29 3.47 -18.73
C ALA A 253 -43.20 4.65 -17.75
N HIS A 254 -42.01 5.13 -17.34
CA HIS A 254 -41.89 6.22 -16.35
C HIS A 254 -41.38 7.55 -16.93
N PRO A 255 -42.00 8.71 -16.58
CA PRO A 255 -41.59 10.03 -17.10
C PRO A 255 -40.16 10.46 -16.75
N VAL A 256 -39.53 9.81 -15.77
CA VAL A 256 -38.12 10.04 -15.35
C VAL A 256 -37.11 9.55 -16.42
N SER A 257 -37.57 8.82 -17.45
CA SER A 257 -36.76 8.21 -18.52
C SER A 257 -36.13 9.18 -19.53
N ARG A 258 -36.36 10.49 -19.38
CA ARG A 258 -36.01 11.48 -20.42
C ARG A 258 -34.86 12.41 -20.06
N ALA A 259 -34.25 12.29 -18.89
CA ALA A 259 -33.05 13.06 -18.57
C ALA A 259 -31.80 12.35 -19.12
N PRO A 260 -31.09 12.93 -20.10
CA PRO A 260 -29.78 12.43 -20.53
C PRO A 260 -28.77 12.63 -19.39
N LEU A 261 -28.63 11.64 -18.51
CA LEU A 261 -27.65 11.65 -17.43
C LEU A 261 -26.42 10.84 -17.86
N ARG A 262 -25.30 11.53 -18.09
CA ARG A 262 -23.99 10.87 -18.05
C ARG A 262 -23.79 10.34 -16.63
N THR A 263 -23.63 9.03 -16.51
CA THR A 263 -23.61 8.34 -15.22
C THR A 263 -22.37 7.47 -15.11
N SER A 264 -21.40 7.85 -14.29
CA SER A 264 -20.21 7.03 -14.10
C SER A 264 -20.47 5.96 -13.03
N HIS A 265 -20.21 4.70 -13.34
CA HIS A 265 -20.17 3.63 -12.35
C HIS A 265 -19.23 2.51 -12.76
N GLY A 266 -18.51 1.95 -11.79
CA GLY A 266 -17.59 0.85 -11.95
C GLY A 266 -16.24 1.15 -11.30
N ALA A 267 -15.55 0.08 -10.90
CA ALA A 267 -14.20 0.15 -10.34
C ALA A 267 -13.14 0.70 -11.33
N SER A 268 -13.47 0.84 -12.61
CA SER A 268 -12.52 1.10 -13.69
C SER A 268 -11.70 2.38 -13.52
N GLY A 269 -12.25 3.44 -12.93
CA GLY A 269 -11.48 4.66 -12.63
C GLY A 269 -10.41 4.42 -11.56
N SER A 270 -10.78 3.71 -10.49
CA SER A 270 -9.83 3.25 -9.46
C SER A 270 -8.77 2.31 -10.02
N LEU A 271 -9.20 1.36 -10.86
CA LEU A 271 -8.31 0.40 -11.49
C LEU A 271 -7.41 1.05 -12.54
N MET A 272 -7.82 2.13 -13.18
CA MET A 272 -6.95 2.91 -14.05
C MET A 272 -5.81 3.55 -13.25
N GLY A 273 -6.10 4.11 -12.08
CA GLY A 273 -5.04 4.61 -11.18
C GLY A 273 -4.08 3.52 -10.72
N ILE A 274 -4.60 2.34 -10.34
CA ILE A 274 -3.79 1.16 -9.98
C ILE A 274 -2.93 0.69 -11.17
N SER A 275 -3.52 0.59 -12.36
CA SER A 275 -2.85 0.13 -13.58
C SER A 275 -1.75 1.11 -14.00
N THR A 276 -2.00 2.41 -13.90
CA THR A 276 -0.98 3.45 -14.15
C THR A 276 0.16 3.35 -13.16
N VAL A 277 -0.12 3.19 -11.85
CA VAL A 277 0.95 2.99 -10.86
C VAL A 277 1.75 1.72 -11.16
N PHE A 278 1.07 0.60 -11.47
CA PHE A 278 1.72 -0.65 -11.85
C PHE A 278 2.64 -0.46 -13.08
N ALA A 279 2.12 0.11 -14.17
CA ALA A 279 2.88 0.31 -15.40
C ALA A 279 4.07 1.28 -15.23
N LEU A 280 4.00 2.23 -14.30
CA LEU A 280 5.13 3.12 -14.01
C LEU A 280 6.18 2.48 -13.08
N MET A 281 5.78 1.53 -12.24
CA MET A 281 6.70 0.75 -11.41
C MET A 281 7.37 -0.38 -12.20
N PHE A 282 6.62 -0.99 -13.11
CA PHE A 282 6.97 -2.21 -13.82
C PHE A 282 6.69 -2.09 -15.33
N PRO A 283 7.33 -1.12 -16.03
CA PRO A 283 6.95 -0.76 -17.40
C PRO A 283 7.10 -1.89 -18.41
N TRP A 284 8.07 -2.79 -18.18
CA TRP A 284 8.41 -3.87 -19.10
C TRP A 284 7.83 -5.23 -18.69
N GLU A 285 7.04 -5.28 -17.60
CA GLU A 285 6.32 -6.50 -17.26
C GLU A 285 5.28 -6.81 -18.33
N THR A 286 5.23 -8.07 -18.75
CA THR A 286 4.36 -8.48 -19.86
C THR A 286 2.94 -8.70 -19.36
N LEU A 287 2.00 -7.94 -19.91
CA LEU A 287 0.57 -8.16 -19.73
C LEU A 287 0.02 -8.90 -20.94
N ILE A 288 -0.80 -9.91 -20.70
CA ILE A 288 -1.52 -10.63 -21.76
C ILE A 288 -2.91 -10.01 -21.88
N VAL A 289 -3.12 -9.23 -22.94
CA VAL A 289 -4.41 -8.61 -23.24
C VAL A 289 -5.02 -9.36 -24.40
N LEU A 290 -6.14 -10.05 -24.18
CA LEU A 290 -6.83 -10.85 -25.22
C LEU A 290 -5.85 -11.73 -26.02
N PHE A 291 -4.98 -12.46 -25.31
CA PHE A 291 -3.95 -13.35 -25.86
C PHE A 291 -2.75 -12.66 -26.54
N VAL A 292 -2.70 -11.33 -26.57
CA VAL A 292 -1.55 -10.57 -27.08
C VAL A 292 -0.65 -10.15 -25.91
N PRO A 293 0.59 -10.65 -25.81
CA PRO A 293 1.54 -10.17 -24.82
C PRO A 293 2.07 -8.80 -25.23
N ALA A 294 2.04 -7.84 -24.31
CA ALA A 294 2.62 -6.53 -24.51
C ALA A 294 3.15 -5.95 -23.17
N PRO A 295 4.17 -5.08 -23.21
CA PRO A 295 4.67 -4.41 -22.00
C PRO A 295 3.57 -3.60 -21.31
N ALA A 296 3.55 -3.61 -19.98
CA ALA A 296 2.55 -2.90 -19.18
C ALA A 296 2.46 -1.41 -19.52
N ILE A 297 3.60 -0.75 -19.77
CA ILE A 297 3.60 0.66 -20.17
C ILE A 297 2.91 0.89 -21.52
N VAL A 298 3.10 -0.02 -22.48
CA VAL A 298 2.49 0.07 -23.81
C VAL A 298 0.98 -0.11 -23.71
N VAL A 299 0.54 -1.13 -22.95
CA VAL A 299 -0.88 -1.43 -22.73
C VAL A 299 -1.58 -0.25 -22.05
N VAL A 300 -1.06 0.20 -20.92
CA VAL A 300 -1.72 1.24 -20.11
C VAL A 300 -1.64 2.60 -20.80
N ALA A 301 -0.49 2.98 -21.38
CA ALA A 301 -0.38 4.25 -22.11
C ALA A 301 -1.26 4.25 -23.36
N GLY A 302 -1.35 3.13 -24.08
CA GLY A 302 -2.24 2.99 -25.24
C GLY A 302 -3.71 3.15 -24.85
N TYR A 303 -4.13 2.55 -23.73
CA TYR A 303 -5.50 2.69 -23.23
C TYR A 303 -5.80 4.12 -22.76
N VAL A 304 -4.88 4.77 -22.03
CA VAL A 304 -5.01 6.18 -21.62
C VAL A 304 -5.07 7.10 -22.85
N ALA A 305 -4.27 6.84 -23.88
CA ALA A 305 -4.29 7.61 -25.12
C ALA A 305 -5.63 7.45 -25.87
N TYR A 306 -6.17 6.22 -25.91
CA TYR A 306 -7.49 5.95 -26.46
C TYR A 306 -8.58 6.72 -25.71
N ASP A 307 -8.55 6.73 -24.38
CA ASP A 307 -9.51 7.50 -23.57
C ASP A 307 -9.36 9.00 -23.76
N ALA A 308 -8.13 9.51 -23.88
CA ALA A 308 -7.89 10.92 -24.19
C ALA A 308 -8.48 11.30 -25.55
N TYR A 309 -8.28 10.45 -26.56
CA TYR A 309 -8.86 10.63 -27.88
C TYR A 309 -10.40 10.59 -27.84
N SER A 310 -10.98 9.61 -27.14
CA SER A 310 -12.43 9.46 -26.99
C SER A 310 -13.07 10.62 -26.24
N ALA A 311 -12.42 11.11 -25.18
CA ALA A 311 -12.84 12.29 -24.44
C ALA A 311 -12.79 13.54 -25.32
N TRP A 312 -11.72 13.71 -26.11
CA TRP A 312 -11.58 14.84 -27.04
C TRP A 312 -12.62 14.82 -28.17
N LYS A 313 -12.84 13.66 -28.80
CA LYS A 313 -13.88 13.47 -29.83
C LYS A 313 -15.30 13.48 -29.28
N GLN A 314 -15.44 13.39 -27.95
CA GLN A 314 -16.71 13.29 -27.26
C GLN A 314 -17.58 12.17 -27.83
N SER A 315 -16.94 11.05 -28.19
CA SER A 315 -17.48 9.98 -29.03
C SER A 315 -18.61 9.15 -28.39
N GLY A 316 -19.09 9.52 -27.20
CA GLY A 316 -20.30 8.94 -26.58
C GLY A 316 -20.26 7.40 -26.53
N GLY A 317 -19.28 6.84 -25.82
CA GLY A 317 -19.13 5.39 -25.67
C GLY A 317 -19.75 4.84 -24.38
N ARG A 318 -19.87 3.50 -24.29
CA ARG A 318 -20.23 2.76 -23.06
C ARG A 318 -19.21 2.91 -21.92
N ILE A 319 -18.02 3.42 -22.22
CA ILE A 319 -16.90 3.58 -21.29
C ILE A 319 -16.74 5.07 -20.98
N ASP A 320 -16.63 5.39 -19.70
CA ASP A 320 -16.42 6.76 -19.24
C ASP A 320 -14.94 7.14 -19.29
N SER A 321 -14.51 7.60 -20.47
CA SER A 321 -13.13 8.03 -20.71
C SER A 321 -12.69 9.19 -19.80
N GLY A 322 -13.61 10.06 -19.39
CA GLY A 322 -13.31 11.16 -18.45
C GLY A 322 -12.95 10.62 -17.07
N ALA A 323 -13.70 9.62 -16.60
CA ALA A 323 -13.37 8.92 -15.36
C ALA A 323 -12.02 8.22 -15.42
N HIS A 324 -11.72 7.49 -16.50
CA HIS A 324 -10.45 6.77 -16.64
C HIS A 324 -9.26 7.74 -16.66
N LEU A 325 -9.35 8.85 -17.39
CA LEU A 325 -8.33 9.89 -17.38
C LEU A 325 -8.10 10.48 -15.97
N GLY A 326 -9.16 10.74 -15.21
CA GLY A 326 -9.05 11.22 -13.84
C GLY A 326 -8.25 10.26 -12.95
N GLY A 327 -8.56 8.96 -13.01
CA GLY A 327 -7.81 7.91 -12.32
C GLY A 327 -6.35 7.81 -12.78
N ALA A 328 -6.10 7.87 -14.10
CA ALA A 328 -4.75 7.82 -14.66
C ALA A 328 -3.88 9.00 -14.19
N VAL A 329 -4.42 10.22 -14.20
CA VAL A 329 -3.75 11.43 -13.72
C VAL A 329 -3.37 11.29 -12.26
N PHE A 330 -4.29 10.81 -11.40
CA PHE A 330 -3.98 10.59 -10.00
C PHE A 330 -2.89 9.54 -9.81
N GLY A 331 -3.00 8.39 -10.49
CA GLY A 331 -2.01 7.31 -10.42
C GLY A 331 -0.61 7.78 -10.82
N ALA A 332 -0.49 8.51 -11.93
CA ALA A 332 0.76 9.09 -12.40
C ALA A 332 1.33 10.10 -11.41
N GLY A 333 0.50 11.03 -10.92
CA GLY A 333 0.90 12.01 -9.90
C GLY A 333 1.36 11.36 -8.60
N TYR A 334 0.64 10.35 -8.11
CA TYR A 334 1.01 9.59 -6.92
C TYR A 334 2.35 8.87 -7.10
N TYR A 335 2.56 8.23 -8.25
CA TYR A 335 3.84 7.61 -8.57
C TYR A 335 4.98 8.65 -8.55
N LEU A 336 4.85 9.75 -9.30
CA LEU A 336 5.90 10.76 -9.45
C LEU A 336 6.27 11.42 -8.12
N LEU A 337 5.28 11.74 -7.29
CA LEU A 337 5.46 12.52 -6.06
C LEU A 337 5.75 11.65 -4.83
N ARG A 338 5.26 10.41 -4.77
CA ARG A 338 5.33 9.58 -3.57
C ARG A 338 6.08 8.28 -3.73
N LEU A 339 6.16 7.69 -4.92
CA LEU A 339 6.76 6.37 -5.12
C LEU A 339 8.14 6.44 -5.81
N ARG A 340 8.28 7.23 -6.86
CA ARG A 340 9.50 7.37 -7.66
C ARG A 340 10.78 7.63 -6.84
N PRO A 341 10.77 8.44 -5.76
CA PRO A 341 11.97 8.62 -4.94
C PRO A 341 12.51 7.33 -4.32
N PHE A 342 11.66 6.34 -4.06
CA PHE A 342 12.06 5.05 -3.49
C PHE A 342 12.61 4.06 -4.54
N PHE A 343 12.28 4.26 -5.82
CA PHE A 343 12.74 3.41 -6.93
C PHE A 343 13.98 3.96 -7.65
N ARG A 344 14.46 5.14 -7.24
CA ARG A 344 15.67 5.79 -7.78
C ARG A 344 16.90 5.67 -6.87
N MET A 345 16.77 5.00 -5.73
CA MET A 345 17.89 4.61 -4.86
C MET A 345 18.34 3.20 -5.25
#